data_AF-A0A1C3ZC49-F1
#
_entry.id   AF-A0A1C3ZC49-F1
#
_cell.length_a   1.000
_cell.length_b   1.000
_cell.length_c   1.000
_cell.angle_alpha   90.00
_cell.angle_beta   90.00
_cell.angle_gamma   90.00
#
_symmetry.space_group_name_H-M   'P 1'
#
loop_
_entity.id
_entity.type
_entity.pdbx_description
1 polymer ?
#
loop_
_entity_poly.entity_id
_entity_poly.type
_entity_poly.pdbx_seq_one_letter_code
_entity_poly.pdbx_strand_id
1 'polypeptide(L)' 'MNRWYFPFLIGTIIFVVLSLIGKFEMAYIVTYSVGLTLGFFLMYWLNRKKRQNTD' A
#
# COMPACT_ATOMS: atom_id res chain seq x y z
N MET A 1 -8.59 -5.70 -15.84
CA MET A 1 -7.77 -6.20 -14.71
C MET A 1 -7.96 -5.28 -13.51
N ASN A 2 -8.38 -5.83 -12.37
CA ASN A 2 -8.82 -5.12 -11.18
C ASN A 2 -7.69 -4.21 -10.62
N ARG A 3 -7.77 -2.88 -10.85
CA ARG A 3 -6.79 -1.87 -10.37
C ARG A 3 -6.58 -1.84 -8.85
N TRP A 4 -7.42 -2.55 -8.11
CA TRP A 4 -7.33 -2.75 -6.65
C TRP A 4 -6.16 -3.64 -6.21
N TYR A 5 -5.60 -4.48 -7.09
CA TYR A 5 -4.46 -5.32 -6.74
C TYR A 5 -3.14 -4.56 -6.66
N PHE A 6 -3.03 -3.41 -7.33
CA PHE A 6 -1.80 -2.63 -7.40
C PHE A 6 -1.26 -2.16 -6.03
N PRO A 7 -2.07 -1.51 -5.16
CA PRO A 7 -1.61 -1.11 -3.83
C PRO A 7 -1.21 -2.30 -2.95
N PHE A 8 -1.96 -3.41 -3.06
CA PHE A 8 -1.68 -4.62 -2.30
C PHE A 8 -0.37 -5.28 -2.75
N LEU A 9 -0.12 -5.35 -4.06
CA LEU A 9 1.10 -5.90 -4.63
C LEU A 9 2.34 -5.11 -4.17
N ILE A 10 2.26 -3.78 -4.20
CA ILE A 10 3.36 -2.90 -3.74
C ILE A 10 3.64 -3.10 -2.25
N GLY A 11 2.59 -3.16 -1.41
CA GLY A 11 2.72 -3.41 0.01
C GLY A 11 3.44 -4.73 0.31
N THR A 12 3.07 -5.79 -0.40
CA THR A 12 3.69 -7.13 -0.25
C THR A 12 5.14 -7.14 -0.73
N ILE A 13 5.46 -6.50 -1.85
CA ILE A 13 6.85 -6.42 -2.35
C ILE A 13 7.75 -5.71 -1.33
N ILE A 14 7.29 -4.57 -0.80
CA ILE A 14 8.05 -3.79 0.17
C ILE A 14 8.23 -4.56 1.48
N PHE A 15 7.20 -5.29 1.92
CA PHE A 15 7.28 -6.19 3.06
C PHE A 15 8.38 -7.25 2.87
N VAL A 16 8.35 -7.97 1.74
CA VAL A 16 9.33 -9.02 1.43
C VAL A 16 10.76 -8.47 1.36
N VAL A 17 10.96 -7.32 0.70
CA VAL A 17 12.28 -6.68 0.60
C VAL A 17 12.80 -6.26 1.97
N LEU A 18 11.96 -5.64 2.81
CA LEU A 18 12.35 -5.22 4.16
C LEU A 18 12.63 -6.42 5.08
N SER A 19 11.86 -7.50 4.97
CA SER A 19 12.11 -8.75 5.68
C SER A 19 13.42 -9.42 5.27
N LEU A 20 13.78 -9.37 3.98
CA LEU A 20 15.04 -9.93 3.46
C LEU A 20 16.28 -9.16 3.92
N ILE A 21 16.15 -7.84 4.14
CA ILE A 21 17.25 -7.01 4.65
C ILE A 21 17.60 -7.39 6.11
N GLY A 22 16.65 -7.92 6.88
CA GLY A 22 16.86 -8.49 8.22
C GLY A 22 17.37 -7.50 9.30
N LYS A 23 17.56 -6.22 8.97
CA LYS A 23 18.10 -5.19 9.87
C LYS A 23 17.03 -4.42 10.64
N PHE A 24 15.76 -4.56 10.28
CA PHE A 24 14.66 -3.83 10.89
C PHE A 24 13.84 -4.75 11.79
N GLU A 25 13.39 -4.25 12.94
CA GLU A 25 12.48 -5.02 13.79
C GLU A 25 11.17 -5.30 13.06
N MET A 26 10.59 -6.48 13.31
CA MET A 26 9.33 -6.89 12.69
C MET A 26 8.21 -5.85 12.86
N ALA A 27 8.17 -5.15 14.00
CA ALA A 27 7.20 -4.08 14.24
C ALA A 27 7.32 -2.93 13.24
N TYR A 28 8.55 -2.51 12.90
CA TYR A 28 8.79 -1.45 11.91
C TYR A 28 8.42 -1.90 10.51
N ILE A 29 8.77 -3.14 10.14
CA ILE A 29 8.46 -3.70 8.82
C ILE A 29 6.94 -3.76 8.61
N VAL A 30 6.21 -4.30 9.59
CA VAL A 30 4.74 -4.38 9.54
C VAL A 30 4.12 -2.99 9.48
N THR A 31 4.57 -2.06 10.33
CA THR A 31 4.02 -0.70 10.37
C THR A 31 4.23 0.04 9.04
N TYR A 32 5.43 -0.07 8.44
CA TYR A 32 5.73 0.54 7.15
C TYR A 32 4.92 -0.08 6.01
N SER A 33 4.85 -1.40 5.93
CA SER A 33 4.10 -2.10 4.87
C SER A 33 2.61 -1.84 4.96
N VAL A 34 2.03 -1.86 6.17
CA VAL A 34 0.62 -1.55 6.40
C VAL A 34 0.34 -0.07 6.10
N GLY A 35 1.22 0.83 6.57
CA GLY A 35 1.10 2.27 6.33
C GLY A 35 1.14 2.63 4.84
N LEU A 36 2.03 2.02 4.07
CA LEU A 36 2.10 2.21 2.61
C LEU A 36 0.86 1.65 1.92
N THR A 37 0.41 0.45 2.29
CA THR A 37 -0.79 -0.17 1.72
C THR A 37 -2.02 0.71 1.95
N LEU A 38 -2.19 1.23 3.17
CA LEU A 38 -3.26 2.16 3.54
C LEU A 38 -3.14 3.50 2.81
N GLY A 39 -1.93 4.06 2.68
CA GLY A 39 -1.69 5.32 1.98
C GLY A 39 -2.09 5.26 0.50
N PHE A 40 -1.68 4.21 -0.20
CA PHE A 40 -2.10 3.99 -1.59
C PHE A 40 -3.59 3.68 -1.71
N PHE A 41 -4.16 2.95 -0.75
CA PHE A 41 -5.60 2.71 -0.70
C PHE A 41 -6.39 4.01 -0.54
N LEU A 42 -5.97 4.90 0.36
CA LEU A 42 -6.56 6.24 0.55
C LEU A 42 -6.43 7.10 -0.70
N MET A 43 -5.25 7.12 -1.34
CA MET A 43 -5.05 7.87 -2.58
C MET A 43 -5.96 7.37 -3.70
N TYR A 44 -6.16 6.05 -3.80
CA TYR A 44 -7.08 5.45 -4.74
C TYR A 44 -8.55 5.79 -4.41
N TRP A 45 -8.93 5.73 -3.14
CA TRP A 45 -10.28 6.09 -2.68
C TRP A 45 -10.61 7.56 -2.98
N LEU A 46 -9.68 8.47 -2.70
CA LEU A 46 -9.82 9.90 -3.01
C LEU A 46 -9.91 10.14 -4.53
N ASN A 47 -9.08 9.47 -5.33
CA ASN A 47 -9.14 9.55 -6.79
C ASN A 47 -10.46 8.99 -7.36
N ARG A 48 -11.02 7.95 -6.74
CA ARG A 48 -12.34 7.41 -7.12
C ARG A 48 -13.46 8.39 -6.78
N LYS A 49 -13.42 8.98 -5.58
CA LYS A 49 -14.39 10.00 -5.15
C LYS A 49 -14.33 11.25 -6.02
N LYS A 50 -13.14 11.65 -6.47
CA LYS A 50 -12.94 12.78 -7.38
C LYS A 50 -13.62 12.57 -8.74
N ARG A 51 -13.59 11.34 -9.28
CA ARG A 51 -14.30 11.01 -10.53
C ARG A 51 -15.82 11.02 -10.38
N GLN A 52 -16.34 10.58 -9.22
CA GLN A 52 -17.79 10.61 -8.94
C GLN A 52 -18.38 12.01 -8.73
N ASN A 53 -17.57 13.03 -8.45
CA ASN A 53 -18.02 14.40 -8.24
C ASN A 53 -17.97 15.26 -9.53
N THR A 54 -17.60 14.68 -10.67
CA THR A 54 -17.53 15.36 -11.98
C THR A 54 -18.66 14.94 -12.92
N ASP A 55 -19.56 14.05 -12.47
CA ASP A 55 -20.77 13.64 -13.17
C ASP A 55 -22.01 14.28 -12.53
#